data_AF-A0A3C1DQS2-F1
#
_entry.id   AF-A0A3C1DQS2-F1
#
_cell.length_a   1.000
_cell.length_b   1.000
_cell.length_c   1.000
_cell.angle_alpha   90.00
_cell.angle_beta   90.00
_cell.angle_gamma   90.00
#
_symmetry.space_group_name_H-M   'P 1'
#
loop_
_entity.id
_entity.type
_entity.pdbx_description
1 polymer ?
#
loop_
_entity_poly.entity_id
_entity_poly.type
_entity_poly.pdbx_seq_one_letter_code
_entity_poly.pdbx_strand_id
1 'polypeptide(L)'
;MIREAGDLLRRHWIMSVLVLTGVGLRILVWVAYKPALMFFGDSFAYIVAAQRFQPPTDRPFGYPFFLRVISSVGGMGTVTMVQHLLGIAMAIALYVVLMRRGVRRWLGALVC
;
A
#
# COMPACT_ATOMS: atom_id res chain seq x y z
N MET A 1 23.11 4.20 -15.38
CA MET A 1 22.08 3.56 -14.53
C MET A 1 22.55 3.18 -13.12
N ILE A 2 23.45 2.21 -12.89
CA ILE A 2 23.76 1.75 -11.51
C ILE A 2 24.38 2.85 -10.63
N ARG A 3 25.26 3.70 -11.18
CA ARG A 3 25.88 4.83 -10.43
C ARG A 3 24.86 5.90 -10.05
N GLU A 4 23.94 6.24 -10.95
CA GLU A 4 22.87 7.22 -10.70
C GLU A 4 21.89 6.75 -9.64
N ALA A 5 21.54 5.46 -9.64
CA ALA A 5 20.73 4.86 -8.59
C ALA A 5 21.45 4.93 -7.23
N GLY A 6 22.76 4.68 -7.19
CA GLY A 6 23.57 4.81 -5.97
C GLY A 6 23.60 6.22 -5.40
N ASP A 7 23.74 7.23 -6.25
CA ASP A 7 23.71 8.64 -5.82
C ASP A 7 22.30 9.07 -5.36
N LEU A 8 21.25 8.57 -6.01
CA LEU A 8 19.87 8.81 -5.59
C LEU A 8 19.58 8.18 -4.22
N LEU A 9 20.00 6.92 -4.01
CA LEU A 9 19.88 6.23 -2.73
C LEU A 9 20.66 6.96 -1.63
N ARG A 10 21.89 7.39 -1.91
CA ARG A 10 22.69 8.14 -0.92
C ARG A 10 22.04 9.48 -0.56
N ARG A 11 21.42 10.15 -1.53
CA ARG A 11 20.74 11.44 -1.33
C ARG A 11 19.42 11.33 -0.57
N HIS A 12 18.71 10.21 -0.73
CA HIS A 12 17.38 9.94 -0.14
C HIS A 12 17.41 8.77 0.85
N TRP A 13 18.56 8.53 1.47
CA TRP A 13 18.84 7.31 2.23
C TRP A 13 17.82 7.04 3.35
N ILE A 14 17.34 8.08 4.04
CA ILE A 14 16.31 7.95 5.08
C ILE A 14 15.02 7.35 4.50
N MET A 15 14.55 7.89 3.37
CA MET A 15 13.36 7.38 2.69
C MET A 15 13.59 5.94 2.20
N SER A 16 14.76 5.64 1.66
CA SER A 16 15.12 4.27 1.23
C SER A 16 15.08 3.28 2.40
N VAL A 17 15.65 3.64 3.55
CA VAL A 17 15.63 2.79 4.76
C VAL A 17 14.19 2.58 5.26
N LEU A 18 13.37 3.63 5.29
CA LEU A 18 11.97 3.53 5.72
C LEU A 18 11.14 2.66 4.77
N VAL A 19 11.29 2.84 3.47
CA VAL A 19 10.59 2.01 2.47
C VAL A 19 11.04 0.55 2.57
N LEU A 20 12.35 0.27 2.66
CA LEU A 20 12.86 -1.09 2.78
C LEU A 20 12.38 -1.77 4.05
N THR A 21 12.46 -1.07 5.19
CA THR A 21 11.93 -1.57 6.48
C THR A 21 10.43 -1.83 6.37
N GLY A 22 9.68 -0.88 5.81
CA GLY A 22 8.24 -0.99 5.61
C GLY A 22 7.84 -2.13 4.66
N VAL A 23 8.62 -2.40 3.62
CA VAL A 23 8.44 -3.54 2.72
C VAL A 23 8.67 -4.86 3.48
N GLY A 24 9.75 -4.94 4.25
CA GLY A 24 10.06 -6.13 5.07
C GLY A 24 8.93 -6.46 6.05
N LEU A 25 8.41 -5.46 6.77
CA LEU A 25 7.27 -5.63 7.67
C LEU A 25 6.00 -6.08 6.94
N ARG A 26 5.72 -5.51 5.75
CA ARG A 26 4.56 -5.91 4.92
C ARG A 26 4.67 -7.35 4.45
N ILE A 27 5.85 -7.78 3.99
CA ILE A 27 6.09 -9.17 3.59
C ILE A 27 5.92 -10.10 4.78
N LEU A 28 6.49 -9.75 5.94
CA LEU A 28 6.36 -10.54 7.16
C LEU A 28 4.89 -10.75 7.53
N VAL A 29 4.09 -9.67 7.56
CA VAL A 29 2.66 -9.75 7.87
C VAL A 29 1.90 -10.56 6.82
N TRP A 30 2.18 -10.35 5.54
CA TRP A 30 1.51 -11.07 4.45
C TRP A 30 1.76 -12.58 4.50
N VAL A 31 2.97 -12.99 4.86
CA VAL A 31 3.33 -14.41 5.00
C VAL A 31 2.78 -15.01 6.31
N ALA A 32 2.81 -14.26 7.41
CA ALA A 32 2.37 -14.72 8.73
C ALA A 32 0.84 -14.82 8.85
N TYR A 33 0.10 -13.91 8.21
CA TYR A 33 -1.36 -13.80 8.33
C TYR A 33 -2.06 -14.14 7.01
N LYS A 34 -2.00 -15.41 6.62
CA LYS A 34 -2.70 -15.92 5.43
C LYS A 34 -4.20 -16.17 5.71
N PRO A 35 -5.08 -15.97 4.71
CA PRO A 35 -4.81 -15.38 3.40
C PRO A 35 -4.69 -13.84 3.44
N ALA A 36 -5.23 -13.21 4.49
CA ALA A 36 -5.08 -11.79 4.77
C ALA A 36 -5.30 -11.55 6.28
N LEU A 37 -4.67 -10.53 6.83
CA LEU A 37 -4.97 -10.06 8.19
C LEU A 37 -6.35 -9.38 8.18
N MET A 38 -7.37 -10.08 8.68
CA MET A 38 -8.75 -9.57 8.71
C MET A 38 -9.09 -9.01 10.08
N PHE A 39 -9.58 -7.77 10.12
CA PHE A 39 -10.15 -7.18 11.33
C PHE A 39 -11.66 -7.38 11.34
N PHE A 40 -12.19 -7.92 12.44
CA PHE A 40 -13.63 -8.01 12.66
C PHE A 40 -14.23 -6.60 12.71
N GLY A 41 -15.21 -6.32 11.84
CA GLY A 41 -15.82 -5.00 11.67
C GLY A 41 -15.83 -4.56 10.21
N ASP A 42 -14.97 -3.60 9.86
CA ASP A 42 -15.02 -2.91 8.57
C ASP A 42 -14.64 -3.80 7.37
N SER A 43 -13.63 -4.68 7.54
CA SER A 43 -13.17 -5.56 6.46
C SER A 43 -14.27 -6.49 5.96
N PHE A 44 -15.07 -7.04 6.88
CA PHE A 44 -16.17 -7.96 6.54
C PHE A 44 -17.25 -7.27 5.72
N ALA A 45 -17.62 -6.04 6.08
CA ALA A 45 -18.68 -5.33 5.38
C ALA A 45 -18.29 -5.01 3.94
N TYR A 46 -17.01 -4.72 3.67
CA TYR A 46 -16.52 -4.58 2.29
C TYR A 46 -16.45 -5.90 1.51
N ILE A 47 -16.08 -7.01 2.17
CA ILE A 47 -16.06 -8.34 1.54
C ILE A 47 -17.49 -8.76 1.17
N VAL A 48 -18.46 -8.56 2.07
CA VAL A 48 -19.88 -8.88 1.81
C VAL A 48 -20.42 -8.02 0.67
N ALA A 49 -20.11 -6.72 0.65
CA ALA A 49 -20.49 -5.84 -0.46
C ALA A 49 -19.86 -6.29 -1.79
N ALA A 50 -18.60 -6.72 -1.78
CA ALA A 50 -17.92 -7.27 -2.96
C ALA A 50 -18.55 -8.60 -3.42
N GLN A 51 -18.94 -9.47 -2.50
CA GLN A 51 -19.59 -10.75 -2.81
C GLN A 51 -21.00 -10.58 -3.37
N ARG A 52 -21.80 -9.68 -2.78
CA ARG A 52 -23.14 -9.33 -3.26
C ARG A 52 -23.11 -8.49 -4.53
N PHE A 53 -21.97 -7.84 -4.82
CA PHE A 53 -21.76 -6.94 -5.94
C PHE A 53 -22.84 -5.85 -6.02
N GLN A 54 -23.25 -5.34 -4.86
CA GLN A 54 -24.23 -4.28 -4.72
C GLN A 54 -23.56 -3.04 -4.12
N PRO A 55 -23.85 -1.83 -4.62
CA PRO A 55 -23.39 -0.59 -4.02
C PRO A 55 -23.88 -0.50 -2.58
N PRO A 56 -22.99 -0.56 -1.59
CA PRO A 56 -23.39 -0.28 -0.21
C PRO A 56 -23.83 1.19 -0.09
N THR A 57 -24.85 1.45 0.71
CA THR A 57 -25.46 2.80 0.84
C THR A 57 -24.62 3.75 1.70
N ASP A 58 -23.74 3.21 2.53
CA ASP A 58 -22.93 3.91 3.53
C ASP A 58 -21.48 4.16 3.08
N ARG A 59 -21.06 3.66 1.92
CA ARG A 59 -19.66 3.72 1.46
C ARG A 59 -19.52 3.66 -0.07
N PRO A 60 -18.42 4.18 -0.64
CA PRO A 60 -18.19 4.14 -2.08
C PRO A 60 -18.06 2.71 -2.64
N PHE A 61 -18.71 2.45 -3.78
CA PHE A 61 -18.66 1.14 -4.44
C PHE A 61 -17.28 0.78 -5.04
N GLY A 62 -16.40 1.75 -5.24
CA GLY A 62 -15.10 1.53 -5.90
C GLY A 62 -14.23 0.48 -5.20
N TYR A 63 -14.22 0.44 -3.87
CA TYR A 63 -13.43 -0.54 -3.13
C TYR A 63 -14.04 -1.96 -3.16
N PRO A 64 -15.35 -2.19 -2.91
CA PRO A 64 -15.99 -3.47 -3.19
C PRO A 64 -15.77 -4.01 -4.60
N PHE A 65 -15.84 -3.13 -5.62
CA PHE A 65 -15.54 -3.50 -7.00
C PHE A 65 -14.09 -3.97 -7.17
N PHE A 66 -13.12 -3.20 -6.67
CA PHE A 66 -11.71 -3.57 -6.67
C PHE A 66 -11.45 -4.92 -5.97
N LEU A 67 -12.06 -5.13 -4.80
CA LEU A 67 -12.00 -6.40 -4.08
C LEU A 67 -12.52 -7.55 -4.92
N ARG A 68 -13.70 -7.40 -5.56
CA ARG A 68 -14.31 -8.44 -6.40
C ARG A 68 -13.40 -8.82 -7.57
N VAL A 69 -12.87 -7.83 -8.29
CA VAL A 69 -12.02 -8.06 -9.47
C VAL A 69 -10.76 -8.81 -9.07
N ILE A 70 -10.01 -8.33 -8.09
CA ILE A 70 -8.70 -8.93 -7.76
C ILE A 70 -8.87 -10.26 -7.03
N SER A 71 -9.85 -10.37 -6.13
CA SER A 71 -10.10 -11.63 -5.43
C SER A 71 -10.57 -12.73 -6.38
N SER A 72 -11.22 -12.39 -7.50
CA SER A 72 -11.62 -13.39 -8.52
C SER A 72 -10.43 -14.05 -9.23
N VAL A 73 -9.28 -13.37 -9.28
CA VAL A 73 -8.07 -13.88 -9.95
C VAL A 73 -7.18 -14.68 -9.00
N GLY A 74 -7.02 -14.22 -7.75
CA GLY A 74 -6.04 -14.81 -6.82
C GLY A 74 -6.43 -14.79 -5.33
N GLY A 75 -7.70 -14.52 -5.03
CA GLY A 75 -8.21 -14.46 -3.66
C GLY A 75 -7.67 -13.28 -2.85
N MET A 76 -7.87 -13.34 -1.53
CA MET A 76 -7.54 -12.24 -0.61
C MET A 76 -6.04 -12.02 -0.45
N GLY A 77 -5.20 -13.05 -0.63
CA GLY A 77 -3.75 -12.91 -0.59
C GLY A 77 -3.24 -11.97 -1.68
N THR A 78 -3.77 -12.10 -2.90
CA THR A 78 -3.44 -11.19 -4.01
C THR A 78 -3.97 -9.79 -3.76
N VAL A 79 -5.19 -9.65 -3.20
CA VAL A 79 -5.73 -8.35 -2.79
C VAL A 79 -4.77 -7.64 -1.82
N THR A 80 -4.35 -8.32 -0.75
CA THR A 80 -3.43 -7.74 0.24
C THR A 80 -2.08 -7.39 -0.36
N MET A 81 -1.55 -8.23 -1.26
CA MET A 81 -0.31 -7.93 -1.99
C MET A 81 -0.44 -6.63 -2.79
N VAL A 82 -1.52 -6.48 -3.58
CA VAL A 82 -1.76 -5.27 -4.37
C VAL A 82 -1.93 -4.06 -3.46
N GLN A 83 -2.64 -4.20 -2.33
CA GLN A 83 -2.80 -3.13 -1.35
C GLN A 83 -1.47 -2.68 -0.75
N HIS A 84 -0.56 -3.61 -0.43
CA HIS A 84 0.78 -3.27 0.03
C HIS A 84 1.57 -2.48 -1.02
N LEU A 85 1.51 -2.90 -2.29
CA LEU A 85 2.16 -2.19 -3.40
C LEU A 85 1.61 -0.78 -3.59
N LEU A 86 0.27 -0.62 -3.54
CA LEU A 86 -0.38 0.68 -3.62
C LEU A 86 0.01 1.60 -2.46
N GLY A 87 0.11 1.07 -1.24
CA GLY A 87 0.57 1.83 -0.08
C GLY A 87 2.02 2.32 -0.22
N ILE A 88 2.91 1.46 -0.74
CA ILE A 88 4.32 1.85 -1.02
C ILE A 88 4.37 2.91 -2.12
N ALA A 89 3.62 2.72 -3.21
CA ALA A 89 3.55 3.67 -4.30
C ALA A 89 3.03 5.04 -3.84
N MET A 90 2.03 5.05 -2.95
CA MET A 90 1.50 6.27 -2.37
C MET A 90 2.54 7.01 -1.52
N ALA A 91 3.27 6.32 -0.64
CA ALA A 91 4.33 6.93 0.17
C ALA A 91 5.43 7.56 -0.71
N ILE A 92 5.83 6.87 -1.79
CA ILE A 92 6.81 7.41 -2.75
C ILE A 92 6.24 8.63 -3.48
N ALA A 93 4.99 8.57 -3.95
CA ALA A 93 4.35 9.68 -4.66
C ALA A 93 4.27 10.93 -3.77
N LEU A 94 3.84 10.77 -2.52
CA LEU A 94 3.79 11.86 -1.54
C LEU A 94 5.19 12.42 -1.27
N TYR A 95 6.19 11.57 -1.08
CA TYR A 95 7.58 12.00 -0.91
C TYR A 95 8.07 12.86 -2.09
N VAL A 96 7.82 12.41 -3.33
CA VAL A 96 8.18 13.15 -4.55
C VAL A 96 7.46 14.50 -4.59
N VAL A 97 6.17 14.56 -4.26
CA VAL A 97 5.42 15.82 -4.20
C VAL A 97 6.02 16.78 -3.18
N LEU A 98 6.38 16.31 -1.98
CA LEU A 98 7.01 17.13 -0.95
C LEU A 98 8.38 17.65 -1.39
N MET A 99 9.18 16.82 -2.08
CA MET A 99 10.48 17.25 -2.60
C MET A 99 10.33 18.31 -3.70
N ARG A 100 9.32 18.19 -4.56
CA ARG A 100 8.99 19.23 -5.57
C ARG A 100 8.54 20.55 -4.95
N ARG A 101 8.01 20.52 -3.73
CA ARG A 101 7.59 21.71 -2.97
C ARG A 101 8.71 22.30 -2.09
N GLY A 102 9.93 21.75 -2.15
CA GLY A 102 11.09 22.28 -1.42
C GLY A 102 11.18 21.86 0.06
N VAL A 103 10.39 20.87 0.49
CA VAL A 103 10.45 20.34 1.85
C VAL A 103 11.81 19.69 2.10
N ARG A 104 12.36 19.86 3.31
CA ARG A 104 13.61 19.21 3.70
C ARG A 104 13.46 17.69 3.59
N ARG A 105 14.41 17.03 2.91
CA ARG A 105 14.36 15.58 2.59
C ARG A 105 14.04 14.68 3.77
N TRP A 106 14.55 14.99 4.96
CA TRP A 106 14.31 14.21 6.17
C TRP A 106 12.88 14.41 6.71
N LEU A 107 12.33 15.62 6.67
CA LEU A 107 10.95 15.90 7.05
C LEU A 107 9.98 15.19 6.10
N GLY A 108 10.24 15.26 4.79
CA GLY A 108 9.43 14.55 3.81
C GLY A 108 9.45 13.03 4.03
N ALA A 109 10.58 12.47 4.45
CA ALA A 109 10.70 11.04 4.72
C ALA A 109 10.01 10.64 6.03
N LEU A 110 9.96 11.50 7.04
CA LEU A 110 9.32 11.19 8.33
C LEU A 110 7.78 11.26 8.28
N VAL A 111 7.23 12.13 7.43
CA VAL A 111 5.79 12.32 7.30
C VAL A 111 5.14 11.24 6.42
N CYS A 112 5.92 10.64 5.51
CA CYS A 112 5.47 9.58 4.61
C CYS A 112 5.76 8.20 5.19
#